data_AF-A0A7W1GKA5-F1
#
_entry.id   AF-A0A7W1GKA5-F1
#
_cell.length_a   1.000
_cell.length_b   1.000
_cell.length_c   1.000
_cell.angle_alpha   90.00
_cell.angle_beta   90.00
_cell.angle_gamma   90.00
#
_symmetry.space_group_name_H-M   'P 1'
#
loop_
_entity.id
_entity.type
_entity.pdbx_description
1 polymer ?
#
loop_
_entity_poly.entity_id
_entity_poly.type
_entity_poly.pdbx_seq_one_letter_code
_entity_poly.pdbx_strand_id
1 'polypeptide(L)'
;MAQTMNGDLRWRELVARPKFWLALGATTGTYVGAAKLGLKLSVAHGVITPVWAPTGIALAALVLGGLRFWPAIAVGAFIANATSGASPEMAAVIAVGNTLE
;
A
#
# COMPACT_ATOMS: atom_id res chain seq x y z
N MET A 1 17.52 -0.30 -29.38
CA MET A 1 17.94 0.36 -28.12
C MET A 1 17.26 1.75 -28.00
N ALA A 2 15.92 1.83 -28.12
CA ALA A 2 15.18 3.10 -28.20
C ALA A 2 13.76 3.02 -27.60
N GLN A 3 13.60 2.45 -26.40
CA GLN A 3 12.30 2.40 -25.70
C GLN A 3 12.29 3.05 -24.30
N THR A 4 13.41 3.60 -23.83
CA THR A 4 13.53 4.14 -22.46
C THR A 4 13.06 5.60 -22.31
N MET A 5 13.04 6.41 -23.38
CA MET A 5 12.77 7.85 -23.26
C MET A 5 11.28 8.21 -23.04
N ASN A 6 10.33 7.33 -23.37
CA ASN A 6 8.89 7.61 -23.22
C ASN A 6 8.35 7.30 -21.81
N GLY A 7 9.01 6.41 -21.05
CA GLY A 7 8.58 6.02 -19.72
C GLY A 7 8.77 7.14 -18.70
N ASP A 8 9.95 7.75 -18.72
CA ASP A 8 10.35 8.78 -17.74
C ASP A 8 9.54 10.07 -17.90
N LEU A 9 9.26 10.49 -19.13
CA LEU A 9 8.45 11.68 -19.42
C LEU A 9 7.01 11.50 -18.93
N ARG A 10 6.39 10.35 -19.23
CA ARG A 10 5.05 10.01 -18.74
C ARG A 10 4.98 9.97 -17.22
N TRP A 11 6.03 9.47 -16.56
CA TRP A 11 6.11 9.43 -15.11
C TRP A 11 6.13 10.83 -14.49
N ARG A 12 6.97 11.72 -15.03
CA ARG A 12 7.09 13.12 -14.58
C ARG A 12 5.76 13.87 -14.73
N GLU A 13 5.03 13.63 -15.82
CA GLU A 13 3.70 14.21 -16.03
C GLU A 13 2.64 13.66 -15.07
N LEU A 14 2.70 12.37 -14.71
CA LEU A 14 1.77 11.78 -13.76
C LEU A 14 1.98 12.32 -12.34
N VAL A 15 3.22 12.39 -11.86
CA VAL A 15 3.52 12.97 -10.54
C VAL A 15 3.25 14.47 -10.48
N ALA A 16 3.24 15.17 -11.62
CA ALA A 16 2.83 16.57 -11.68
C ALA A 16 1.30 16.76 -11.53
N ARG A 17 0.49 15.70 -11.69
CA ARG A 17 -0.98 15.79 -11.61
C ARG A 17 -1.45 15.68 -10.16
N PRO A 18 -2.23 16.64 -9.64
CA PRO A 18 -2.75 16.58 -8.27
C PRO A 18 -3.65 15.37 -8.03
N LYS A 19 -4.39 14.94 -9.07
CA LYS A 19 -5.23 13.72 -9.03
C LYS A 19 -4.43 12.46 -8.71
N PHE A 20 -3.17 12.38 -9.11
CA PHE A 20 -2.31 11.23 -8.84
C PHE A 20 -1.99 11.13 -7.34
N TRP A 21 -1.63 12.24 -6.71
CA TRP A 21 -1.37 12.31 -5.27
C TRP A 21 -2.63 12.05 -4.44
N LEU A 22 -3.78 12.56 -4.88
CA LEU A 22 -5.07 12.25 -4.25
C LEU A 22 -5.37 10.75 -4.31
N ALA A 23 -5.09 10.09 -5.46
CA ALA A 23 -5.28 8.65 -5.60
C ALA A 23 -4.32 7.85 -4.72
N LEU A 24 -3.05 8.25 -4.62
CA LEU A 24 -2.07 7.64 -3.70
C LEU A 24 -2.54 7.78 -2.24
N GLY A 25 -2.89 8.99 -1.81
CA GLY A 25 -3.37 9.25 -0.46
C GLY A 25 -4.65 8.47 -0.13
N ALA A 26 -5.61 8.42 -1.06
CA ALA A 26 -6.84 7.64 -0.89
C ALA A 26 -6.56 6.13 -0.80
N THR A 27 -5.63 5.61 -1.61
CA THR A 27 -5.21 4.21 -1.57
C THR A 27 -4.59 3.86 -0.22
N THR A 28 -3.63 4.68 0.25
CA THR A 28 -3.00 4.52 1.56
C THR A 28 -4.03 4.57 2.68
N GLY A 29 -4.92 5.56 2.67
CA GLY A 29 -5.95 5.73 3.69
C GLY A 29 -6.93 4.56 3.73
N THR A 30 -7.38 4.09 2.57
CA THR A 30 -8.29 2.94 2.47
C THR A 30 -7.61 1.65 2.93
N TYR A 31 -6.34 1.44 2.56
CA TYR A 31 -5.54 0.31 3.01
C TYR A 31 -5.42 0.30 4.53
N VAL A 32 -5.01 1.42 5.14
CA VAL A 32 -4.86 1.53 6.59
C VAL A 32 -6.19 1.35 7.31
N GLY A 33 -7.27 1.94 6.79
CA GLY A 33 -8.61 1.81 7.35
C GLY A 33 -9.10 0.36 7.36
N ALA A 34 -8.95 -0.34 6.22
CA ALA A 34 -9.30 -1.75 6.10
C ALA A 34 -8.44 -2.64 7.01
N ALA A 35 -7.13 -2.34 7.12
CA ALA A 35 -6.23 -3.07 8.00
C ALA A 35 -6.66 -2.95 9.45
N LYS A 36 -6.93 -1.71 9.91
CA LYS A 36 -7.40 -1.46 11.28
C LYS A 36 -8.76 -2.10 11.55
N LEU A 37 -9.67 -2.10 10.58
CA LEU A 37 -10.97 -2.75 10.73
C LEU A 37 -10.82 -4.28 10.85
N GLY A 38 -9.99 -4.90 10.00
CA GLY A 38 -9.68 -6.33 10.09
C GLY A 38 -9.02 -6.68 11.41
N LEU A 39 -8.13 -5.82 11.92
CA LEU A 39 -7.46 -6.02 13.21
C LEU A 39 -8.40 -5.89 14.42
N LYS A 40 -9.51 -5.14 14.31
CA LYS A 40 -10.58 -5.18 15.33
C LYS A 40 -11.32 -6.52 15.37
N LEU A 41 -11.29 -7.27 14.27
CA LEU A 41 -11.83 -8.64 14.16
C LEU A 41 -10.75 -9.70 14.42
N SER A 42 -9.58 -9.27 14.91
CA SER A 42 -8.46 -10.17 15.21
C SER A 42 -8.85 -11.23 16.23
N VAL A 43 -8.53 -12.48 15.93
CA VAL A 43 -8.88 -13.66 16.75
C VAL A 43 -7.81 -13.97 17.79
N ALA A 44 -6.66 -13.28 17.74
CA ALA A 44 -5.55 -13.42 18.67
C ALA A 44 -4.91 -12.04 18.96
N HIS A 45 -4.45 -11.80 20.19
CA HIS A 45 -3.80 -10.53 20.57
C HIS A 45 -2.58 -10.22 19.68
N GLY A 46 -2.77 -9.45 18.59
CA GLY A 46 -1.73 -9.13 17.63
C GLY A 46 -2.24 -8.85 16.21
N VAL A 47 -1.28 -8.80 15.27
CA VAL A 47 -1.46 -8.41 13.85
C VAL A 47 -2.12 -9.48 12.96
N ILE A 48 -2.79 -10.49 13.53
CA ILE A 48 -3.33 -11.65 12.80
C ILE A 48 -4.84 -11.52 12.67
N THR A 49 -5.35 -11.38 11.45
CA THR A 49 -6.79 -11.25 11.17
C THR A 49 -7.28 -12.41 10.33
N PRO A 50 -8.52 -12.89 10.51
CA PRO A 50 -9.05 -13.99 9.70
C PRO A 50 -9.27 -13.59 8.23
N VAL A 51 -9.44 -12.29 7.95
CA VAL A 51 -9.55 -11.75 6.60
C VAL A 51 -8.69 -10.50 6.49
N TRP A 52 -7.64 -10.57 5.67
CA TRP A 52 -6.77 -9.42 5.40
C TRP A 52 -7.28 -8.63 4.19
N ALA A 53 -8.35 -7.85 4.42
CA ALA A 53 -8.95 -6.94 3.43
C ALA A 53 -7.96 -6.00 2.70
N PRO A 54 -6.84 -5.54 3.31
CA PRO A 54 -5.87 -4.69 2.63
C PRO A 54 -5.23 -5.30 1.37
N THR A 55 -5.09 -6.63 1.28
CA THR A 55 -4.56 -7.28 0.06
C THR A 55 -5.49 -7.08 -1.13
N GLY A 56 -6.81 -7.15 -0.94
CA GLY A 56 -7.77 -6.88 -2.01
C GLY A 56 -7.68 -5.44 -2.53
N ILE A 57 -7.42 -4.48 -1.64
CA ILE A 57 -7.22 -3.06 -1.99
C ILE A 57 -5.90 -2.88 -2.75
N ALA A 58 -4.82 -3.53 -2.30
CA ALA A 58 -3.55 -3.52 -2.99
C ALA A 58 -3.67 -4.09 -4.41
N LEU A 59 -4.34 -5.23 -4.57
CA LEU A 59 -4.61 -5.84 -5.87
C LEU A 59 -5.43 -4.92 -6.78
N ALA A 60 -6.53 -4.34 -6.28
CA ALA A 60 -7.32 -3.38 -7.05
C ALA A 60 -6.49 -2.15 -7.46
N ALA A 61 -5.68 -1.60 -6.56
CA ALA A 61 -4.81 -0.46 -6.85
C ALA A 61 -3.75 -0.79 -7.90
N LEU A 62 -3.15 -1.97 -7.86
CA LEU A 62 -2.16 -2.41 -8.84
C LEU A 62 -2.79 -2.76 -10.19
N VAL A 63 -3.97 -3.38 -10.22
CA VAL A 63 -4.67 -3.73 -11.46
C VAL A 63 -5.22 -2.49 -12.17
N LEU A 64 -5.88 -1.59 -11.43
CA LEU A 64 -6.51 -0.39 -12.01
C LEU A 64 -5.52 0.77 -12.16
N GLY A 65 -4.64 0.92 -11.19
CA GLY A 65 -3.68 2.01 -11.09
C GLY A 65 -2.30 1.68 -11.64
N GLY A 66 -1.97 0.39 -11.86
CA GLY A 66 -0.65 -0.07 -12.29
C GLY A 66 0.38 -0.12 -11.14
N LEU A 67 1.57 -0.67 -11.44
CA LEU A 67 2.68 -0.81 -10.48
C LEU A 67 3.07 0.49 -9.77
N ARG A 68 2.80 1.65 -10.38
CA ARG A 68 3.01 2.97 -9.79
C ARG A 68 2.36 3.23 -8.42
N PHE A 69 1.38 2.41 -8.02
CA PHE A 69 0.75 2.48 -6.70
C PHE A 69 1.45 1.66 -5.62
N TRP A 70 2.46 0.85 -5.96
CA TRP A 70 3.24 0.05 -5.00
C TRP A 70 3.75 0.88 -3.79
N PRO A 71 4.19 2.15 -3.93
CA PRO A 71 4.65 2.92 -2.78
C PRO A 71 3.52 3.26 -1.79
N ALA A 72 2.30 3.52 -2.27
CA ALA A 72 1.15 3.76 -1.38
C ALA A 72 0.79 2.51 -0.58
N ILE A 73 0.90 1.33 -1.20
CA ILE A 73 0.65 0.04 -0.57
C ILE A 73 1.70 -0.21 0.52
N ALA A 74 2.98 -0.03 0.20
CA ALA A 74 4.08 -0.18 1.15
C ALA A 74 3.94 0.77 2.36
N VAL A 75 3.64 2.04 2.11
CA VAL A 75 3.40 3.05 3.17
C VAL A 75 2.17 2.67 4.00
N GLY A 76 1.09 2.23 3.36
CA GLY A 76 -0.13 1.78 4.04
C GLY A 76 0.14 0.57 4.95
N ALA A 77 0.89 -0.42 4.46
CA ALA A 77 1.29 -1.60 5.22
C ALA A 77 2.17 -1.23 6.42
N PHE A 78 3.15 -0.34 6.24
CA PHE A 78 4.01 0.11 7.32
C PHE A 78 3.19 0.81 8.42
N ILE A 79 2.38 1.80 8.05
CA ILE A 79 1.56 2.57 9.00
C ILE A 79 0.59 1.66 9.74
N ALA A 80 -0.08 0.75 9.03
CA ALA A 80 -1.02 -0.19 9.63
C ALA A 80 -0.33 -1.03 10.72
N ASN A 81 0.83 -1.62 10.43
CA ASN A 81 1.53 -2.49 11.37
C ASN A 81 2.19 -1.72 12.53
N ALA A 82 2.89 -0.62 12.24
CA ALA A 82 3.54 0.21 13.26
C ALA A 82 2.53 0.80 14.25
N THR A 83 1.32 1.12 13.79
CA THR A 83 0.24 1.63 14.67
C THR A 83 -0.63 0.54 15.30
N SER A 84 -0.27 -0.73 15.09
CA SER A 84 -1.00 -1.90 15.62
C SER A 84 -0.12 -2.79 16.50
N GLY A 85 0.96 -2.23 17.06
CA GLY A 85 1.79 -2.88 18.07
C GLY A 85 3.04 -3.60 17.53
N ALA A 86 3.26 -3.60 16.21
CA ALA A 86 4.56 -4.04 15.68
C ALA A 86 5.62 -2.97 15.96
N SER A 87 6.85 -3.40 16.27
CA SER A 87 7.99 -2.46 16.30
C SER A 87 8.20 -1.85 14.90
N PRO A 88 8.81 -0.66 14.77
CA PRO A 88 9.07 -0.04 13.48
C PRO A 88 9.86 -0.95 12.53
N GLU A 89 10.82 -1.72 13.04
CA GLU A 89 11.62 -2.66 12.27
C GLU A 89 10.74 -3.81 11.75
N MET A 90 9.89 -4.39 12.60
CA MET A 90 8.94 -5.44 12.21
C MET A 90 7.92 -4.93 11.20
N ALA A 91 7.40 -3.72 11.39
CA ALA A 91 6.47 -3.09 10.46
C ALA A 91 7.12 -2.85 9.09
N ALA A 92 8.41 -2.50 9.05
CA ALA A 92 9.17 -2.36 7.80
C ALA A 92 9.34 -3.71 7.09
N VAL A 93 9.71 -4.77 7.81
CA VAL A 93 9.84 -6.12 7.24
C VAL A 93 8.50 -6.62 6.69
N ILE A 94 7.40 -6.45 7.44
CA ILE A 94 6.05 -6.82 6.99
C ILE A 94 5.67 -6.00 5.75
N ALA A 95 5.92 -4.69 5.74
CA ALA A 95 5.61 -3.85 4.60
C ALA A 95 6.38 -4.27 3.34
N VAL A 96 7.67 -4.63 3.47
CA VAL A 96 8.48 -5.16 2.38
C VAL A 96 7.91 -6.49 1.88
N GLY A 97 7.63 -7.43 2.78
CA GLY A 97 7.01 -8.72 2.44
C GLY A 97 5.71 -8.54 1.66
N ASN A 98 4.79 -7.73 2.19
CA ASN A 98 3.50 -7.44 1.56
C ASN A 98 3.62 -6.73 0.20
N THR A 99 4.74 -6.07 -0.08
CA THR A 99 4.97 -5.35 -1.34
C THR A 99 5.63 -6.24 -2.40
N LEU A 100 6.34 -7.29 -1.98
CA LEU A 100 7.04 -8.22 -2.87
C LEU A 100 6.21 -9.44 -3.27
N GLU A 101 5.13 -9.72 -2.53
CA GLU A 101 4.09 -10.71 -2.89
C GLU A 101 3.31 -10.29 -4.15
#